data_AF-A0A2S7KYL5-F1
#
_entry.id   AF-A0A2S7KYL5-F1
#
_cell.length_a   1.000
_cell.length_b   1.000
_cell.length_c   1.000
_cell.angle_alpha   90.00
_cell.angle_beta   90.00
_cell.angle_gamma   90.00
#
_symmetry.space_group_name_H-M   'P 1'
#
loop_
_entity.id
_entity.type
_entity.pdbx_description
1 polymer ?
#
loop_
_entity_poly.entity_id
_entity_poly.type
_entity_poly.pdbx_seq_one_letter_code
_entity_poly.pdbx_strand_id
1 'polypeptide(L)'
;MTLEGGTTSLKTPLEVAEKLHKHADMAMELLEILEANGNKEMEVTLHDIKTMASLGKYYAFKIAGSTQLALYRESKDKKYQEAAITELENALDAWKQYTKNGLEQNINPIWTNRVGYVDWVKTTEWVAQDIEIAKSG
;
A
#
# COMPACT_ATOMS: atom_id res chain seq x y z
N MET A 1 24.55 -10.46 -9.06
CA MET A 1 24.23 -11.77 -8.47
C MET A 1 22.71 -11.90 -8.45
N THR A 2 22.15 -12.64 -9.41
CA THR A 2 20.77 -13.14 -9.32
C THR A 2 20.78 -14.22 -8.24
N LEU A 3 19.94 -14.09 -7.22
CA LEU A 3 19.66 -15.22 -6.32
C LEU A 3 19.25 -16.41 -7.19
N GLU A 4 19.62 -17.64 -6.83
CA GLU A 4 19.29 -18.85 -7.60
C GLU A 4 17.77 -18.96 -7.80
N GLY A 5 17.27 -18.35 -8.87
CA GLY A 5 15.85 -18.24 -9.15
C GLY A 5 15.45 -19.39 -10.06
N GLY A 6 14.69 -20.34 -9.52
CA GLY A 6 13.90 -21.23 -10.35
C GLY A 6 12.89 -20.41 -11.17
N THR A 7 12.58 -20.87 -12.38
CA THR A 7 11.46 -20.30 -13.13
C THR A 7 10.15 -20.78 -12.52
N THR A 8 9.16 -19.89 -12.43
CA THR A 8 7.80 -20.23 -11.99
C THR A 8 6.79 -19.67 -12.99
N SER A 9 5.72 -20.43 -13.22
CA SER A 9 4.55 -19.96 -13.99
C SER A 9 3.53 -19.20 -13.11
N LEU A 10 3.77 -19.15 -11.80
CA LEU A 10 2.95 -18.42 -10.84
C LEU A 10 3.36 -16.96 -10.77
N LYS A 11 2.47 -16.10 -10.25
CA LYS A 11 2.75 -14.68 -10.08
C LYS A 11 3.74 -14.46 -8.94
N THR A 12 4.80 -13.71 -9.22
CA THR A 12 5.76 -13.24 -8.22
C THR A 12 5.16 -12.09 -7.40
N PRO A 13 5.71 -11.80 -6.21
CA PRO A 13 5.31 -10.64 -5.41
C PRO A 13 5.41 -9.31 -6.18
N LEU A 14 6.46 -9.12 -6.98
CA LEU A 14 6.64 -7.90 -7.78
C LEU A 14 5.58 -7.77 -8.88
N GLU A 15 5.20 -8.87 -9.54
CA GLU A 15 4.10 -8.84 -10.51
C GLU A 15 2.74 -8.57 -9.86
N VAL A 16 2.54 -8.99 -8.61
CA VAL A 16 1.34 -8.65 -7.85
C VAL A 16 1.34 -7.16 -7.47
N ALA A 17 2.47 -6.62 -7.00
CA ALA A 17 2.62 -5.20 -6.70
C ALA A 17 2.33 -4.33 -7.93
N GLU A 18 2.90 -4.68 -9.08
CA GLU A 18 2.67 -3.98 -10.34
C GLU A 18 1.20 -4.00 -10.76
N LYS A 19 0.50 -5.12 -10.56
CA LYS A 19 -0.94 -5.22 -10.83
C LYS A 19 -1.76 -4.33 -9.90
N LEU A 20 -1.40 -4.26 -8.62
CA LEU A 20 -2.06 -3.36 -7.67
C LEU A 20 -1.84 -1.89 -8.03
N HIS A 21 -0.62 -1.50 -8.45
CA HIS A 21 -0.36 -0.16 -8.98
C HIS A 21 -1.28 0.15 -10.16
N LYS A 22 -1.31 -0.72 -11.18
CA LYS A 22 -2.15 -0.52 -12.37
C LYS A 22 -3.63 -0.36 -12.06
N HIS A 23 -4.17 -1.19 -11.16
CA HIS A 23 -5.57 -1.08 -10.76
C HIS A 23 -5.85 0.21 -9.99
N ALA A 24 -4.95 0.62 -9.09
CA ALA A 24 -5.09 1.86 -8.35
C ALA A 24 -4.98 3.09 -9.26
N ASP A 25 -4.03 3.10 -10.21
CA ASP A 25 -3.85 4.20 -11.16
C ASP A 25 -5.07 4.35 -12.07
N MET A 26 -5.53 3.24 -12.66
CA MET A 26 -6.74 3.25 -13.49
C MET A 26 -7.97 3.72 -12.71
N ALA A 27 -8.10 3.34 -11.44
CA ALA A 27 -9.19 3.84 -10.60
C ALA A 27 -9.09 5.35 -10.38
N MET A 28 -7.90 5.88 -10.09
CA MET A 28 -7.69 7.32 -9.90
C MET A 28 -7.95 8.11 -11.20
N GLU A 29 -7.50 7.61 -12.35
CA GLU A 29 -7.79 8.21 -13.67
C GLU A 29 -9.30 8.27 -13.94
N LEU A 30 -10.05 7.20 -13.62
CA LEU A 30 -11.50 7.19 -13.77
C LEU A 30 -12.19 8.21 -12.84
N LEU A 31 -11.66 8.44 -11.64
CA LEU A 31 -12.20 9.44 -10.71
C LEU A 31 -12.05 10.88 -11.21
N GLU A 32 -11.15 11.15 -12.16
CA GLU A 32 -11.02 12.49 -12.75
C GLU A 32 -12.15 12.83 -13.73
N ILE A 33 -12.85 11.81 -14.26
CA ILE A 33 -13.90 11.98 -15.28
C ILE A 33 -15.30 11.61 -14.77
N LEU A 34 -15.40 10.87 -13.67
CA LEU A 34 -16.68 10.46 -13.11
C LEU A 34 -17.23 11.53 -12.17
N GLU A 35 -18.48 11.92 -12.42
CA GLU A 35 -19.19 12.92 -11.61
C GLU A 35 -20.41 12.32 -10.92
N ALA A 36 -20.60 12.67 -9.64
CA ALA A 36 -21.75 12.19 -8.88
C ALA A 36 -23.09 12.83 -9.31
N ASN A 37 -23.06 13.97 -10.01
CA ASN A 37 -24.25 14.65 -10.51
C ASN A 37 -25.35 14.88 -9.45
N GLY A 38 -24.95 15.17 -8.21
CA GLY A 38 -25.84 15.36 -7.06
C GLY A 38 -26.44 14.08 -6.48
N ASN A 39 -26.06 12.89 -6.97
CA ASN A 39 -26.46 11.62 -6.38
C ASN A 39 -25.55 11.29 -5.19
N LYS A 40 -26.14 11.28 -3.98
CA LYS A 40 -25.39 11.07 -2.75
C LYS A 40 -24.70 9.70 -2.66
N GLU A 41 -25.36 8.64 -3.13
CA GLU A 41 -24.79 7.29 -3.13
C GLU A 41 -23.58 7.21 -4.06
N MET A 42 -23.65 7.89 -5.21
CA MET A 42 -22.54 7.98 -6.15
C MET A 42 -21.37 8.76 -5.56
N GLU A 43 -21.60 9.86 -4.83
CA GLU A 43 -20.54 10.59 -4.12
C GLU A 43 -19.77 9.69 -3.14
N VAL A 44 -20.50 8.89 -2.34
CA VAL A 44 -19.92 7.94 -1.39
C VAL A 44 -19.16 6.84 -2.14
N THR A 45 -19.74 6.29 -3.21
CA THR A 45 -19.08 5.26 -4.01
C THR A 45 -17.77 5.74 -4.64
N LEU A 46 -17.74 6.95 -5.20
CA LEU A 46 -16.52 7.53 -5.77
C LEU A 46 -15.45 7.76 -4.69
N HIS A 47 -15.87 8.15 -3.49
CA HIS A 47 -14.97 8.28 -2.36
C HIS A 47 -14.41 6.94 -1.86
N ASP A 48 -15.22 5.89 -1.83
CA ASP A 48 -14.77 4.54 -1.51
C ASP A 48 -13.76 4.03 -2.54
N ILE A 49 -13.99 4.27 -3.83
CA ILE A 49 -13.03 3.95 -4.90
C ILE A 49 -11.70 4.68 -4.66
N LYS A 50 -11.73 5.97 -4.33
CA LYS A 50 -10.53 6.76 -4.01
C LYS A 50 -9.77 6.19 -2.82
N THR A 51 -10.50 5.86 -1.75
CA THR A 51 -9.95 5.28 -0.53
C THR A 51 -9.30 3.92 -0.82
N MET A 52 -9.98 3.05 -1.59
CA MET A 52 -9.46 1.75 -2.00
C MET A 52 -8.27 1.85 -2.96
N ALA A 53 -8.22 2.84 -3.84
CA ALA A 53 -7.08 3.08 -4.70
C ALA A 53 -5.83 3.46 -3.89
N SER A 54 -5.96 4.34 -2.88
CA SER A 54 -4.87 4.65 -1.95
C SER A 54 -4.39 3.41 -1.18
N LEU A 55 -5.32 2.55 -0.74
CA LEU A 55 -4.96 1.28 -0.08
C LEU A 55 -4.25 0.30 -1.03
N GLY A 56 -4.68 0.25 -2.30
CA GLY A 56 -4.04 -0.52 -3.35
C GLY A 56 -2.60 -0.07 -3.61
N LYS A 57 -2.36 1.25 -3.67
CA LYS A 57 -1.01 1.83 -3.74
C LYS A 57 -0.16 1.45 -2.53
N TYR A 58 -0.71 1.57 -1.32
CA TYR A 58 -0.01 1.16 -0.11
C TYR A 58 0.47 -0.28 -0.18
N TYR A 59 -0.41 -1.23 -0.51
CA TYR A 59 -0.02 -2.64 -0.57
C TYR A 59 0.94 -2.95 -1.71
N ALA A 60 0.80 -2.29 -2.86
CA ALA A 60 1.76 -2.44 -3.96
C ALA A 60 3.18 -2.10 -3.50
N PHE A 61 3.35 -0.91 -2.91
CA PHE A 61 4.62 -0.45 -2.36
C PHE A 61 5.12 -1.33 -1.19
N LYS A 62 4.21 -1.73 -0.28
CA LYS A 62 4.56 -2.57 0.87
C LYS A 62 5.07 -3.95 0.45
N ILE A 63 4.46 -4.57 -0.56
CA ILE A 63 4.88 -5.86 -1.12
C ILE A 63 6.24 -5.69 -1.82
N ALA A 64 6.40 -4.65 -2.65
CA ALA A 64 7.66 -4.38 -3.33
C ALA A 64 8.80 -4.16 -2.33
N GLY A 65 8.64 -3.25 -1.37
CA GLY A 65 9.65 -2.96 -0.35
C GLY A 65 10.03 -4.17 0.51
N SER A 66 9.04 -4.97 0.92
CA SER A 66 9.30 -6.21 1.67
C SER A 66 10.06 -7.25 0.83
N THR A 67 9.75 -7.35 -0.46
CA THR A 67 10.44 -8.24 -1.40
C THR A 67 11.89 -7.81 -1.57
N GLN A 68 12.15 -6.52 -1.78
CA GLN A 68 13.50 -5.97 -1.89
C GLN A 68 14.31 -6.19 -0.62
N LEU A 69 13.70 -6.01 0.56
CA LEU A 69 14.37 -6.29 1.84
C LEU A 69 14.77 -7.77 1.96
N ALA A 70 13.93 -8.69 1.51
CA ALA A 70 14.27 -10.11 1.47
C ALA A 70 15.46 -10.39 0.53
N LEU A 71 15.48 -9.78 -0.66
CA LEU A 71 16.59 -9.89 -1.60
C LEU A 71 17.90 -9.35 -1.02
N TYR A 72 17.85 -8.23 -0.30
CA TYR A 72 19.00 -7.68 0.40
C TYR A 72 19.47 -8.61 1.53
N ARG A 73 18.55 -9.16 2.33
CA ARG A 73 18.93 -10.07 3.43
C ARG A 73 19.69 -11.29 2.94
N GLU A 74 19.33 -11.81 1.77
CA GLU A 74 19.99 -12.94 1.13
C GLU A 74 21.31 -12.55 0.43
N SER A 75 21.30 -11.50 -0.39
CA SER A 75 22.45 -11.14 -1.25
C SER A 75 23.46 -10.19 -0.61
N LYS A 76 23.06 -9.46 0.44
CA LYS A 76 23.77 -8.31 1.05
C LYS A 76 24.09 -7.16 0.09
N ASP A 77 23.49 -7.13 -1.10
CA ASP A 77 23.67 -6.06 -2.09
C ASP A 77 22.83 -4.83 -1.71
N LYS A 78 23.52 -3.73 -1.36
CA LYS A 78 22.91 -2.49 -0.82
C LYS A 78 21.87 -1.86 -1.75
N LYS A 79 21.94 -2.10 -3.06
CA LYS A 79 20.91 -1.59 -4.00
C LYS A 79 19.51 -2.07 -3.63
N TYR A 80 19.39 -3.30 -3.10
CA TYR A 80 18.11 -3.88 -2.70
C TYR A 80 17.63 -3.27 -1.37
N GLN A 81 18.55 -2.89 -0.49
CA GLN A 81 18.20 -2.18 0.74
C GLN A 81 17.68 -0.77 0.42
N GLU A 82 18.36 -0.04 -0.46
CA GLU A 82 17.97 1.30 -0.91
C GLU A 82 16.60 1.27 -1.63
N ALA A 83 16.39 0.27 -2.48
CA ALA A 83 15.09 0.03 -3.10
C ALA A 83 14.00 -0.28 -2.06
N ALA A 84 14.29 -1.12 -1.06
CA ALA A 84 13.34 -1.44 0.00
C ALA A 84 12.91 -0.19 0.79
N ILE A 85 13.88 0.67 1.16
CA ILE A 85 13.61 1.92 1.89
C ILE A 85 12.73 2.84 1.05
N THR A 86 13.09 3.08 -0.21
CA THR A 86 12.32 3.93 -1.13
C THR A 86 10.88 3.46 -1.25
N GLU A 87 10.66 2.15 -1.46
CA GLU A 87 9.31 1.60 -1.59
C GLU A 87 8.51 1.71 -0.28
N LEU A 88 9.15 1.53 0.88
CA LEU A 88 8.45 1.64 2.18
C LEU A 88 8.13 3.09 2.54
N GLU A 89 8.95 4.06 2.11
CA GLU A 89 8.62 5.49 2.19
C GLU A 89 7.39 5.82 1.34
N ASN A 90 7.35 5.34 0.09
CA ASN A 90 6.18 5.47 -0.77
C ASN A 90 4.93 4.78 -0.18
N ALA A 91 5.11 3.61 0.46
CA ALA A 91 4.03 2.93 1.15
C ALA A 91 3.47 3.79 2.29
N LEU A 92 4.34 4.40 3.11
CA LEU A 92 3.92 5.29 4.19
C LEU A 92 3.10 6.47 3.65
N ASP A 93 3.50 7.07 2.54
CA ASP A 93 2.77 8.19 1.95
C ASP A 93 1.41 7.76 1.38
N ALA A 94 1.33 6.60 0.73
CA ALA A 94 0.05 6.02 0.30
C ALA A 94 -0.87 5.67 1.49
N TRP A 95 -0.31 5.18 2.60
CA TRP A 95 -1.06 4.92 3.83
C TRP A 95 -1.63 6.19 4.45
N LYS A 96 -0.86 7.29 4.46
CA LYS A 96 -1.35 8.60 4.91
C LYS A 96 -2.51 9.10 4.03
N GLN A 97 -2.44 8.88 2.72
CA GLN A 97 -3.55 9.23 1.82
C GLN A 97 -4.79 8.37 2.10
N TYR A 98 -4.61 7.05 2.26
CA TYR A 98 -5.68 6.13 2.63
C TYR A 98 -6.38 6.55 3.92
N THR A 99 -5.61 6.79 4.99
CA THR A 99 -6.16 7.18 6.29
C THR A 99 -6.85 8.54 6.24
N LYS A 100 -6.27 9.52 5.53
CA LYS A 100 -6.91 10.82 5.29
C LYS A 100 -8.26 10.65 4.57
N ASN A 101 -8.29 9.94 3.45
CA ASN A 101 -9.52 9.72 2.68
C ASN A 101 -10.56 8.97 3.54
N GLY A 102 -10.16 7.90 4.23
CA GLY A 102 -11.07 7.12 5.08
C GLY A 102 -11.75 7.95 6.17
N LEU A 103 -11.02 8.88 6.81
CA LEU A 103 -11.54 9.75 7.86
C LEU A 103 -12.60 10.77 7.37
N GLU A 104 -12.69 11.03 6.06
CA GLU A 104 -13.71 11.95 5.53
C GLU A 104 -15.12 11.36 5.60
N GLN A 105 -15.26 10.03 5.65
CA GLN A 105 -16.56 9.34 5.61
C GLN A 105 -16.73 8.22 6.65
N ASN A 106 -15.66 7.81 7.33
CA ASN A 106 -15.68 6.69 8.28
C ASN A 106 -15.21 7.10 9.68
N ILE A 107 -15.61 6.30 10.66
CA ILE A 107 -15.23 6.50 12.07
C ILE A 107 -13.97 5.70 12.37
N ASN A 108 -13.00 6.36 13.01
CA ASN A 108 -11.80 5.74 13.56
C ASN A 108 -11.49 6.33 14.95
N PRO A 109 -11.16 5.50 15.95
CA PRO A 109 -11.05 4.04 15.91
C PRO A 109 -12.42 3.34 15.99
N ILE A 110 -12.47 2.07 15.56
CA ILE A 110 -13.67 1.22 15.66
C ILE A 110 -13.43 0.04 16.60
N TRP A 111 -14.39 -0.23 17.50
CA TRP A 111 -14.37 -1.42 18.34
C TRP A 111 -14.92 -2.62 17.56
N THR A 112 -14.13 -3.69 17.46
CA THR A 112 -14.53 -4.96 16.87
C THR A 112 -14.58 -6.04 17.94
N ASN A 113 -15.54 -6.96 17.83
CA ASN A 113 -15.80 -7.97 18.86
C ASN A 113 -14.65 -8.97 19.09
N ARG A 114 -13.80 -9.23 18.08
CA ARG A 114 -12.72 -10.24 18.15
C ARG A 114 -11.32 -9.67 18.28
N VAL A 115 -11.03 -8.55 17.61
CA VAL A 115 -9.65 -8.00 17.55
C VAL A 115 -9.52 -6.68 18.31
N GLY A 116 -10.57 -6.25 19.02
CA GLY A 116 -10.58 -5.04 19.84
C GLY A 116 -10.65 -3.78 18.99
N TYR A 117 -9.97 -2.72 19.43
CA TYR A 117 -9.90 -1.46 18.70
C TYR A 117 -9.05 -1.61 17.45
N VAL A 118 -9.65 -1.33 16.29
CA VAL A 118 -8.95 -1.09 15.04
C VAL A 118 -8.78 0.41 14.89
N ASP A 119 -7.52 0.86 14.96
CA ASP A 119 -7.13 2.24 14.79
C ASP A 119 -6.14 2.36 13.63
N TRP A 120 -6.65 2.64 12.43
CA TRP A 120 -5.80 2.77 11.25
C TRP A 120 -4.95 4.05 11.26
N VAL A 121 -5.37 5.08 12.00
CA VAL A 121 -4.55 6.30 12.18
C VAL A 121 -3.32 5.95 13.01
N LYS A 122 -3.51 5.28 14.15
CA LYS A 122 -2.40 4.81 14.99
C LYS A 122 -1.50 3.80 14.29
N THR A 123 -2.07 2.96 13.42
CA THR A 123 -1.30 1.99 12.60
C THR A 123 -0.26 2.67 11.71
N THR A 124 -0.39 3.97 11.39
CA THR A 124 0.63 4.75 10.68
C THR A 124 2.00 4.70 11.36
N GLU A 125 2.05 4.62 12.68
CA GLU A 125 3.30 4.47 13.44
C GLU A 125 4.02 3.16 13.07
N TRP A 126 3.28 2.07 12.89
CA TRP A 126 3.84 0.78 12.53
C TRP A 126 4.26 0.74 11.06
N VAL A 127 3.51 1.39 10.17
CA VAL A 127 3.91 1.56 8.77
C VAL A 127 5.24 2.33 8.66
N ALA A 128 5.43 3.37 9.49
CA ALA A 128 6.69 4.09 9.53
C ALA A 128 7.86 3.24 10.09
N GLN A 129 7.59 2.39 11.09
CA GLN A 129 8.60 1.49 11.66
C GLN A 129 9.16 0.50 10.63
N ASP A 130 8.40 0.14 9.59
CA ASP A 130 8.90 -0.73 8.52
C ASP A 130 10.13 -0.15 7.80
N ILE A 131 10.20 1.17 7.66
CA ILE A 131 11.34 1.87 7.06
C ILE A 131 12.59 1.68 7.93
N GLU A 132 12.43 1.78 9.25
CA GLU A 132 13.54 1.57 10.20
C GLU A 132 14.00 0.11 10.24
N ILE A 133 13.07 -0.84 10.09
CA ILE A 133 13.39 -2.27 9.91
C ILE A 133 14.23 -2.47 8.64
N ALA A 134 13.91 -1.79 7.54
CA ALA A 134 14.68 -1.89 6.31
C ALA A 134 16.07 -1.24 6.40
N LYS A 135 16.21 -0.13 7.14
CA LYS A 135 17.51 0.53 7.40
C LYS A 135 18.44 -0.30 8.27
N SER A 136 17.89 -1.00 9.26
CA SER A 136 18.66 -1.76 10.26
C SER A 136 18.86 -3.24 9.91
N GLY A 137 18.04 -3.78 8.99
CA GLY A 137 18.06 -5.19 8.57
C GLY A 137 19.21 -5.59 7.67
#